data_AF-A0A2W1AQN8-F1
#
_entry.id   AF-A0A2W1AQN8-F1
#
_cell.length_a   1.000
_cell.length_b   1.000
_cell.length_c   1.000
_cell.angle_alpha   90.00
_cell.angle_beta   90.00
_cell.angle_gamma   90.00
#
_symmetry.space_group_name_H-M   'P 1'
#
loop_
_entity.id
_entity.type
_entity.pdbx_description
1 polymer ?
#
loop_
_entity_poly.entity_id
_entity_poly.type
_entity_poly.pdbx_seq_one_letter_code
_entity_poly.pdbx_strand_id
1 'polypeptide(L)'
;MEGRFSNGVLVALTNCKDPAREGEFNKWYSETHLPDIVSTGLFKDAARFENVESKPGEAKYLAFYETDAEDLAEARTSLTTLIGGLREAGRSSDLTEMVGGGIHRRIGSGSSAAKGKPVTGLLLVSTDCSDATKEDEFNRWYNEIHIPDILGLGLFHSAYRFENPNPSEVLGKYLAVYETDKDPAEAAAANSVARDEWERAGRWSPLLEIKTRLVFKRL
;
A
#
# COMPACT_ATOMS: atom_id res chain seq x y z
N MET A 1 5.62 5.97 -7.09
CA MET A 1 6.57 4.87 -6.98
C MET A 1 7.32 4.76 -8.28
N GLU A 2 8.41 5.49 -8.45
CA GLU A 2 9.30 5.21 -9.59
C GLU A 2 10.78 5.02 -9.19
N GLY A 3 11.04 4.70 -7.92
CA GLY A 3 12.30 4.15 -7.40
C GLY A 3 12.33 2.61 -7.38
N ARG A 4 11.82 2.01 -8.47
CA ARG A 4 11.43 0.62 -8.87
C ARG A 4 12.07 -0.64 -8.22
N PHE A 5 12.95 -0.51 -7.22
CA PHE A 5 13.66 -1.60 -6.55
C PHE A 5 13.82 -1.37 -5.04
N SER A 6 12.88 -0.71 -4.37
CA SER A 6 13.01 -0.50 -2.92
C SER A 6 12.96 -1.81 -2.14
N ASN A 7 13.77 -1.89 -1.07
CA ASN A 7 13.80 -3.04 -0.16
C ASN A 7 12.54 -3.11 0.71
N GLY A 8 11.83 -2.00 0.87
CA GLY A 8 10.60 -1.93 1.63
C GLY A 8 9.78 -0.68 1.32
N VAL A 9 8.63 -0.60 1.98
CA VAL A 9 7.68 0.52 1.85
C VAL A 9 7.07 0.86 3.20
N LEU A 10 6.79 2.14 3.44
CA LEU A 10 5.89 2.59 4.50
C LEU A 10 4.55 2.94 3.88
N VAL A 11 3.50 2.35 4.44
CA VAL A 11 2.11 2.71 4.15
C VAL A 11 1.54 3.45 5.35
N ALA A 12 0.92 4.60 5.10
CA ALA A 12 0.13 5.32 6.09
C ALA A 12 -1.28 5.58 5.52
N LEU A 13 -2.26 4.88 6.08
CA LEU A 13 -3.68 5.00 5.79
C LEU A 13 -4.29 6.01 6.75
N THR A 14 -4.86 7.10 6.21
CA THR A 14 -5.29 8.26 7.00
C THR A 14 -6.62 8.84 6.53
N ASN A 15 -7.30 9.51 7.45
CA ASN A 15 -8.46 10.36 7.22
C ASN A 15 -8.17 11.79 7.70
N CYS A 16 -8.98 12.74 7.21
CA CYS A 16 -9.05 14.08 7.76
C CYS A 16 -10.18 14.13 8.81
N LYS A 17 -9.87 14.51 10.04
CA LYS A 17 -10.86 14.61 11.14
C LYS A 17 -11.95 15.64 10.87
N ASP A 18 -11.64 16.66 10.08
CA ASP A 18 -12.55 17.74 9.74
C ASP A 18 -12.68 17.86 8.21
N PRO A 19 -13.78 17.38 7.62
CA PRO A 19 -14.02 17.49 6.18
C PRO A 19 -13.98 18.94 5.65
N ALA A 20 -14.33 19.94 6.46
CA ALA A 20 -14.29 21.35 6.03
C ALA A 20 -12.84 21.86 5.87
N ARG A 21 -11.87 21.21 6.52
CA ARG A 21 -10.44 21.54 6.47
C ARG A 21 -9.65 20.51 5.63
N GLU A 22 -10.31 19.70 4.81
CA GLU A 22 -9.63 18.67 4.01
C GLU A 22 -8.60 19.23 3.02
N GLY A 23 -8.85 20.43 2.47
CA GLY A 23 -7.86 21.13 1.65
C GLY A 23 -6.59 21.49 2.41
N GLU A 24 -6.72 21.92 3.67
CA GLU A 24 -5.58 22.21 4.55
C GLU A 24 -4.78 20.94 4.87
N PHE A 25 -5.48 19.84 5.16
CA PHE A 25 -4.88 18.54 5.42
C PHE A 25 -4.04 18.05 4.22
N ASN A 26 -4.60 18.09 3.01
CA ASN A 26 -3.89 17.66 1.80
C ASN A 26 -2.72 18.59 1.45
N LYS A 27 -2.89 19.90 1.66
CA LYS A 27 -1.81 20.88 1.48
C LYS A 27 -0.65 20.61 2.45
N TRP A 28 -0.94 20.42 3.73
CA TRP A 28 0.06 20.07 4.73
C TRP A 28 0.80 18.77 4.36
N TYR A 29 0.09 17.75 3.92
CA TYR A 29 0.70 16.50 3.48
C TYR A 29 1.71 16.73 2.35
N SER A 30 1.31 17.50 1.33
CA SER A 30 2.08 17.69 0.09
C SER A 30 3.24 18.68 0.26
N GLU A 31 3.03 19.77 0.98
CA GLU A 31 3.99 20.88 1.08
C GLU A 31 4.88 20.82 2.32
N THR A 32 4.47 20.06 3.35
CA THR A 32 5.21 19.98 4.62
C THR A 32 5.60 18.54 4.95
N HIS A 33 4.62 17.65 5.14
CA HIS A 33 4.88 16.34 5.72
C HIS A 33 5.72 15.43 4.82
N LEU A 34 5.33 15.23 3.56
CA LEU A 34 6.10 14.41 2.61
C LEU A 34 7.53 14.93 2.44
N PRO A 35 7.76 16.23 2.17
CA PRO A 35 9.10 16.79 2.09
C PRO A 35 9.93 16.58 3.37
N ASP A 36 9.34 16.77 4.55
CA ASP A 36 10.04 16.56 5.82
C ASP A 36 10.50 15.11 5.98
N ILE A 37 9.62 14.15 5.70
CA ILE A 37 9.96 12.72 5.77
C ILE A 37 11.05 12.34 4.75
N VAL A 38 10.90 12.74 3.49
CA VAL A 38 11.85 12.39 2.42
C VAL A 38 13.22 13.06 2.62
N SER A 39 13.26 14.29 3.12
CA SER A 39 14.51 15.04 3.36
C SER A 39 15.46 14.36 4.35
N THR A 40 14.96 13.44 5.18
CA THR A 40 15.78 12.69 6.14
C THR A 40 16.64 11.61 5.50
N GLY A 41 16.34 11.22 4.26
CA GLY A 41 16.99 10.10 3.58
C GLY A 41 16.52 8.72 4.04
N LEU A 42 15.68 8.64 5.09
CA LEU A 42 15.08 7.37 5.54
C LEU A 42 14.11 6.79 4.49
N PHE A 43 13.44 7.68 3.75
CA PHE A 43 12.57 7.36 2.63
C PHE A 43 13.02 8.14 1.39
N LYS A 44 13.14 7.46 0.25
CA LYS A 44 13.72 8.03 -0.98
C LYS A 44 12.68 8.63 -1.93
N ASP A 45 11.44 8.16 -1.84
CA ASP A 45 10.32 8.62 -2.65
C ASP A 45 9.04 8.53 -1.83
N ALA A 46 8.07 9.38 -2.15
CA ALA A 46 6.77 9.42 -1.52
C ALA A 46 5.69 9.83 -2.52
N ALA A 47 4.52 9.21 -2.41
CA ALA A 47 3.35 9.56 -3.21
C ALA A 47 2.08 9.55 -2.35
N ARG A 48 1.14 10.42 -2.70
CA ARG A 48 -0.18 10.51 -2.09
C ARG A 48 -1.24 9.97 -3.04
N PHE A 49 -2.22 9.32 -2.46
CA PHE A 49 -3.35 8.77 -3.18
C PHE A 49 -4.66 8.96 -2.39
N GLU A 50 -5.77 9.03 -3.11
CA GLU A 50 -7.13 9.12 -2.59
C GLU A 50 -7.91 7.87 -2.98
N ASN A 51 -8.64 7.30 -2.01
CA ASN A 51 -9.47 6.12 -2.20
C ASN A 51 -10.68 6.50 -3.05
N VAL A 52 -10.85 5.83 -4.19
CA VAL A 52 -11.91 6.14 -5.16
C VAL A 52 -13.26 5.55 -4.75
N GLU A 53 -13.30 4.68 -3.75
CA GLU A 53 -14.51 4.02 -3.25
C GLU A 53 -14.60 4.08 -1.71
N SER A 54 -14.07 5.14 -1.08
CA SER A 54 -13.98 5.24 0.39
C SER A 54 -15.33 5.05 1.07
N LYS A 55 -15.44 4.02 1.91
CA LYS A 55 -16.60 3.76 2.77
C LYS A 55 -16.35 4.22 4.21
N PRO A 56 -17.41 4.44 5.03
CA PRO A 56 -17.24 4.70 6.45
C PRO A 56 -16.39 3.61 7.12
N GLY A 57 -15.37 4.03 7.87
CA GLY A 57 -14.42 3.12 8.54
C GLY A 57 -13.21 2.72 7.68
N GLU A 58 -13.21 2.99 6.37
CA GLU A 58 -12.03 2.83 5.53
C GLU A 58 -11.20 4.12 5.48
N ALA A 59 -9.93 3.99 5.11
CA ALA A 59 -9.09 5.15 4.87
C ALA A 59 -9.41 5.79 3.53
N LYS A 60 -9.63 7.11 3.56
CA LYS A 60 -9.78 7.94 2.37
C LYS A 60 -8.44 8.23 1.71
N TYR A 61 -7.34 8.26 2.46
CA TYR A 61 -6.04 8.63 1.92
C TYR A 61 -4.94 7.61 2.23
N LEU A 62 -4.04 7.48 1.27
CA LEU A 62 -2.80 6.72 1.40
C LEU A 62 -1.62 7.67 1.17
N ALA A 63 -0.70 7.73 2.13
CA ALA A 63 0.67 8.16 1.88
C ALA A 63 1.55 6.90 1.77
N PHE A 64 2.26 6.80 0.65
CA PHE A 64 3.08 5.64 0.31
C PHE A 64 4.53 6.10 0.16
N TYR A 65 5.44 5.50 0.91
CA TYR A 65 6.86 5.87 0.90
C TYR A 65 7.72 4.67 0.57
N GLU A 66 8.79 4.89 -0.19
CA GLU A 66 9.77 3.86 -0.54
C GLU A 66 11.01 3.98 0.36
N THR A 67 11.54 2.87 0.83
CA THR A 67 12.77 2.84 1.64
C THR A 67 13.69 1.69 1.23
N ASP A 68 15.00 1.92 1.35
CA ASP A 68 16.02 0.89 1.17
C ASP A 68 16.56 0.37 2.51
N ALA A 69 15.96 0.78 3.64
CA ALA A 69 16.36 0.35 4.97
C ALA A 69 16.37 -1.18 5.10
N GLU A 70 17.49 -1.73 5.56
CA GLU A 70 17.66 -3.17 5.79
C GLU A 70 17.00 -3.59 7.12
N ASP A 71 17.17 -2.76 8.17
CA ASP A 71 16.54 -2.92 9.48
C ASP A 71 15.26 -2.07 9.56
N LEU A 72 14.11 -2.75 9.47
CA LEU A 72 12.81 -2.08 9.55
C LEU A 72 12.43 -1.67 10.98
N ALA A 73 12.98 -2.32 12.01
CA ALA A 73 12.72 -1.97 13.40
C ALA A 73 13.45 -0.67 13.78
N GLU A 74 14.70 -0.53 13.34
CA GLU A 74 15.44 0.73 13.45
C GLU A 74 14.75 1.83 12.64
N ALA A 75 14.38 1.57 11.38
CA ALA A 75 13.66 2.54 10.55
C ALA A 75 12.36 3.03 11.20
N ARG A 76 11.59 2.13 11.83
CA ARG A 76 10.37 2.48 12.57
C ARG A 76 10.67 3.36 13.78
N THR A 77 11.74 3.08 14.50
CA THR A 77 12.17 3.84 15.67
C THR A 77 12.57 5.25 15.26
N SER A 78 13.42 5.37 14.23
CA SER A 78 13.86 6.64 13.66
C SER A 78 12.69 7.48 13.12
N LEU A 79 11.74 6.85 12.42
CA LEU A 79 10.50 7.53 11.98
C LEU A 79 9.68 8.05 13.16
N THR A 80 9.55 7.26 14.23
CA THR A 80 8.80 7.66 15.43
C THR A 80 9.44 8.89 16.08
N THR A 81 10.76 8.89 16.24
CA THR A 81 11.53 10.02 16.78
C THR A 81 11.38 11.25 15.88
N LEU A 82 11.50 11.09 14.56
CA LEU A 82 11.34 12.16 13.60
C LEU A 82 9.95 12.82 13.70
N ILE A 83 8.88 12.01 13.69
CA ILE A 83 7.50 12.51 13.81
C ILE A 83 7.30 13.25 15.14
N GLY A 84 7.89 12.76 16.23
CA GLY A 84 7.91 13.46 17.52
C GLY A 84 8.54 14.85 17.43
N GLY A 85 9.73 14.96 16.85
CA GLY A 85 10.41 16.23 16.65
C GLY A 85 9.67 17.18 15.72
N LEU A 86 9.08 16.68 14.63
CA LEU A 86 8.24 17.50 13.73
C LEU A 86 7.01 18.05 14.45
N ARG A 87 6.41 17.27 15.34
CA ARG A 87 5.30 17.73 16.18
C ARG A 87 5.72 18.83 17.14
N GLU A 88 6.84 18.66 17.84
CA GLU A 88 7.38 19.69 18.75
C GLU A 88 7.73 20.99 18.01
N ALA A 89 8.20 20.88 16.76
CA ALA A 89 8.48 22.01 15.89
C ALA A 89 7.23 22.65 15.26
N GLY A 90 6.01 22.20 15.60
CA GLY A 90 4.76 22.73 15.04
C GLY A 90 4.54 22.37 13.56
N ARG A 91 5.22 21.34 13.05
CA ARG A 91 5.15 20.87 11.66
C ARG A 91 4.22 19.66 11.46
N SER A 92 3.43 19.33 12.48
CA SER A 92 2.36 18.32 12.41
C SER A 92 0.99 18.95 12.18
N SER A 93 0.06 18.22 11.55
CA SER A 93 -1.34 18.63 11.47
C SER A 93 -2.20 18.00 12.58
N ASP A 94 -3.08 18.81 13.19
CA ASP A 94 -4.12 18.37 14.13
C ASP A 94 -5.22 17.54 13.44
N LEU A 95 -5.36 17.68 12.12
CA LEU A 95 -6.39 17.06 11.28
C LEU A 95 -6.15 15.59 10.97
N THR A 96 -4.95 15.06 11.23
CA THR A 96 -4.61 13.67 10.87
C THR A 96 -5.30 12.68 11.79
N GLU A 97 -6.12 11.80 11.22
CA GLU A 97 -6.61 10.58 11.83
C GLU A 97 -5.88 9.38 11.21
N MET A 98 -5.19 8.60 12.03
CA MET A 98 -4.54 7.37 11.58
C MET A 98 -5.54 6.23 11.58
N VAL A 99 -5.74 5.61 10.40
CA VAL A 99 -6.54 4.39 10.26
C VAL A 99 -5.64 3.17 10.40
N GLY A 100 -4.46 3.19 9.77
CA GLY A 100 -3.48 2.11 9.87
C GLY A 100 -2.16 2.51 9.24
N GLY A 101 -1.10 1.78 9.56
CA GLY A 101 0.18 2.01 8.92
C GLY A 101 1.27 1.07 9.40
N GLY A 102 2.33 0.94 8.60
CA GLY A 102 3.43 0.04 8.90
C GLY A 102 4.53 0.12 7.84
N ILE A 103 5.75 -0.24 8.25
CA ILE A 103 6.89 -0.44 7.35
C ILE A 103 6.93 -1.92 6.99
N HIS A 104 6.94 -2.22 5.69
CA HIS A 104 6.85 -3.56 5.14
C HIS A 104 8.13 -3.89 4.37
N ARG A 105 8.62 -5.12 4.49
CA ARG A 105 9.76 -5.62 3.73
C ARG A 105 9.28 -6.21 2.43
N ARG A 106 9.96 -5.94 1.32
CA ARG A 106 9.63 -6.57 0.04
C ARG A 106 9.92 -8.07 0.08
N ILE A 107 8.98 -8.87 -0.44
CA ILE A 107 9.11 -10.33 -0.57
C ILE A 107 8.75 -10.78 -1.99
N GLY A 108 9.08 -12.03 -2.32
CA GLY A 108 8.79 -12.61 -3.64
C GLY A 108 9.81 -12.21 -4.71
N SER A 109 9.84 -12.99 -5.80
CA SER A 109 10.96 -13.03 -6.74
C SER A 109 10.85 -12.10 -7.95
N GLY A 110 9.71 -11.46 -8.20
CA GLY A 110 9.53 -10.64 -9.40
C GLY A 110 8.53 -9.53 -9.21
N SER A 111 9.00 -8.29 -9.27
CA SER A 111 8.13 -7.22 -9.73
C SER A 111 8.09 -7.34 -11.25
N SER A 112 6.89 -7.36 -11.82
CA SER A 112 6.68 -7.22 -13.25
C SER A 112 6.65 -5.76 -13.69
N ALA A 113 7.29 -4.84 -12.94
CA ALA A 113 7.24 -3.41 -13.22
C ALA A 113 7.48 -3.12 -14.70
N ALA A 114 6.40 -2.81 -15.41
CA ALA A 114 6.50 -2.33 -16.78
C ALA A 114 7.25 -0.99 -16.74
N LYS A 115 8.48 -0.97 -17.24
CA LYS A 115 9.30 0.25 -17.28
C LYS A 115 8.57 1.33 -18.08
N GLY A 116 8.52 2.55 -17.53
CA GLY A 116 8.04 3.74 -18.21
C GLY A 116 6.51 3.91 -18.27
N LYS A 117 5.74 3.05 -17.59
CA LYS A 117 4.30 3.27 -17.44
C LYS A 117 4.00 4.20 -16.25
N PRO A 118 3.16 5.23 -16.44
CA PRO A 118 2.78 6.13 -15.36
C PRO A 118 1.86 5.42 -14.37
N VAL A 119 2.05 5.66 -13.08
CA VAL A 119 1.15 5.16 -12.03
C VAL A 119 0.02 6.16 -11.81
N THR A 120 -1.17 5.87 -12.36
CA THR A 120 -2.40 6.65 -12.17
C THR A 120 -3.18 6.22 -10.94
N GLY A 121 -3.03 4.96 -10.52
CA GLY A 121 -3.69 4.44 -9.34
C GLY A 121 -3.10 3.12 -8.84
N LEU A 122 -3.60 2.69 -7.68
CA LEU A 122 -3.17 1.47 -6.99
C LEU A 122 -4.38 0.62 -6.60
N LEU A 123 -4.25 -0.70 -6.72
CA LEU A 123 -5.01 -1.64 -5.92
C LEU A 123 -4.09 -2.13 -4.78
N LEU A 124 -4.49 -1.85 -3.54
CA LEU A 124 -3.79 -2.28 -2.33
C LEU A 124 -4.60 -3.37 -1.65
N VAL A 125 -3.98 -4.53 -1.43
CA VAL A 125 -4.63 -5.69 -0.79
C VAL A 125 -3.74 -6.17 0.35
N SER A 126 -4.20 -6.01 1.58
CA SER A 126 -3.55 -6.57 2.77
C SER A 126 -4.26 -7.85 3.19
N THR A 127 -3.47 -8.88 3.46
CA THR A 127 -3.95 -10.26 3.64
C THR A 127 -3.17 -10.99 4.72
N ASP A 128 -3.84 -11.95 5.34
CA ASP A 128 -3.24 -13.02 6.12
C ASP A 128 -3.39 -14.37 5.39
N CYS A 129 -2.59 -15.34 5.82
CA CYS A 129 -2.82 -16.75 5.51
C CYS A 129 -3.68 -17.33 6.63
N SER A 130 -4.87 -17.84 6.31
CA SER A 130 -5.80 -18.39 7.31
C SER A 130 -5.28 -19.63 8.04
N ASP A 131 -4.22 -20.25 7.53
CA ASP A 131 -3.47 -21.33 8.18
C ASP A 131 -1.96 -21.01 8.17
N ALA A 132 -1.43 -20.59 9.32
CA ALA A 132 -0.02 -20.23 9.48
C ALA A 132 0.95 -21.38 9.17
N THR A 133 0.51 -22.64 9.20
CA THR A 133 1.36 -23.79 8.83
C THR A 133 1.53 -23.95 7.32
N LYS A 134 0.75 -23.20 6.53
CA LYS A 134 0.70 -23.26 5.06
C LYS A 134 1.16 -21.97 4.38
N GLU A 135 1.91 -21.12 5.08
CA GLU A 135 2.39 -19.86 4.50
C GLU A 135 3.23 -20.06 3.24
N ASP A 136 4.02 -21.12 3.15
CA ASP A 136 4.80 -21.43 1.95
C ASP A 136 3.90 -21.77 0.75
N GLU A 137 2.82 -22.52 0.98
CA GLU A 137 1.81 -22.83 -0.03
C GLU A 137 1.09 -21.55 -0.48
N PHE A 138 0.66 -20.74 0.49
CA PHE A 138 -0.01 -19.47 0.23
C PHE A 138 0.87 -18.51 -0.58
N ASN A 139 2.13 -18.32 -0.19
CA ASN A 139 3.04 -17.44 -0.90
C ASN A 139 3.41 -17.96 -2.29
N ARG A 140 3.55 -19.29 -2.45
CA ARG A 140 3.76 -19.90 -3.77
C ARG A 140 2.58 -19.65 -4.69
N TRP A 141 1.36 -19.92 -4.22
CA TRP A 141 0.13 -19.61 -4.97
C TRP A 141 0.06 -18.12 -5.34
N TYR A 142 0.35 -17.23 -4.40
CA TYR A 142 0.26 -15.78 -4.64
C TYR A 142 1.22 -15.35 -5.76
N ASN A 143 2.45 -15.86 -5.74
CA ASN A 143 3.50 -15.48 -6.69
C ASN A 143 3.38 -16.18 -8.05
N GLU A 144 3.03 -17.46 -8.07
CA GLU A 144 3.08 -18.30 -9.28
C GLU A 144 1.72 -18.39 -10.01
N ILE A 145 0.61 -18.06 -9.33
CA ILE A 145 -0.75 -18.17 -9.87
C ILE A 145 -1.46 -16.82 -9.79
N HIS A 146 -1.66 -16.28 -8.59
CA HIS A 146 -2.55 -15.13 -8.38
C HIS A 146 -2.05 -13.84 -9.04
N ILE A 147 -0.78 -13.47 -8.84
CA ILE A 147 -0.18 -12.30 -9.50
C ILE A 147 -0.18 -12.46 -11.03
N PRO A 148 0.31 -13.58 -11.61
CA PRO A 148 0.23 -13.80 -13.05
C PRO A 148 -1.18 -13.68 -13.62
N ASP A 149 -2.20 -14.21 -12.93
CA ASP A 149 -3.60 -14.10 -13.35
C ASP A 149 -4.08 -12.65 -13.39
N ILE A 150 -3.81 -11.86 -12.34
CA ILE A 150 -4.17 -10.43 -12.29
C ILE A 150 -3.47 -9.64 -13.39
N LEU A 151 -2.17 -9.86 -13.59
CA LEU A 151 -1.42 -9.15 -14.63
C LEU A 151 -1.84 -9.58 -16.03
N GLY A 152 -2.25 -10.84 -16.21
CA GLY A 152 -2.76 -11.38 -17.47
C GLY A 152 -4.03 -10.69 -17.97
N LEU A 153 -4.81 -10.06 -17.09
CA LEU A 153 -5.96 -9.23 -17.46
C LEU A 153 -5.56 -7.93 -18.17
N GLY A 154 -4.29 -7.51 -18.05
CA GLY A 154 -3.81 -6.23 -18.59
C GLY A 154 -4.39 -4.99 -17.91
N LEU A 155 -5.05 -5.16 -16.75
CA LEU A 155 -5.63 -4.09 -15.94
C LEU A 155 -4.59 -3.39 -15.06
N PHE A 156 -3.59 -4.15 -14.63
CA PHE A 156 -2.46 -3.69 -13.82
C PHE A 156 -1.16 -4.06 -14.55
N HIS A 157 -0.17 -3.17 -14.49
CA HIS A 157 1.10 -3.35 -15.19
C HIS A 157 2.26 -3.72 -14.26
N SER A 158 2.08 -3.59 -12.95
CA SER A 158 3.07 -3.98 -11.94
C SER A 158 2.37 -4.64 -10.77
N ALA A 159 3.06 -5.56 -10.11
CA ALA A 159 2.67 -6.11 -8.82
C ALA A 159 3.89 -6.21 -7.90
N TYR A 160 3.70 -5.89 -6.62
CA TYR A 160 4.72 -5.99 -5.59
C TYR A 160 4.13 -6.67 -4.35
N ARG A 161 4.94 -7.49 -3.69
CA ARG A 161 4.58 -8.16 -2.44
C ARG A 161 5.48 -7.69 -1.32
N PHE A 162 4.89 -7.51 -0.16
CA PHE A 162 5.59 -7.13 1.05
C PHE A 162 5.08 -7.92 2.25
N GLU A 163 5.93 -8.05 3.25
CA GLU A 163 5.65 -8.62 4.56
C GLU A 163 5.66 -7.51 5.62
N ASN A 164 4.61 -7.46 6.43
CA ASN A 164 4.49 -6.62 7.60
C ASN A 164 5.02 -7.36 8.83
N PRO A 165 6.13 -6.93 9.45
CA PRO A 165 6.63 -7.53 10.69
C PRO A 165 5.74 -7.23 11.91
N ASN A 166 4.80 -6.29 11.80
CA ASN A 166 3.89 -5.89 12.89
C ASN A 166 2.44 -5.84 12.37
N PRO A 167 1.81 -7.00 12.09
CA PRO A 167 0.44 -7.05 11.60
C PRO A 167 -0.55 -6.46 12.62
N SER A 168 -1.67 -5.98 12.10
CA SER A 168 -2.79 -5.38 12.83
C SER A 168 -4.11 -5.78 12.17
N GLU A 169 -5.23 -5.39 12.75
CA GLU A 169 -6.55 -5.65 12.15
C GLU A 169 -6.74 -5.00 10.77
N VAL A 170 -6.10 -3.84 10.55
CA VAL A 170 -6.19 -3.12 9.26
C VAL A 170 -5.18 -3.68 8.25
N LEU A 171 -3.93 -3.87 8.69
CA LEU A 171 -2.83 -4.34 7.85
C LEU A 171 -2.32 -5.68 8.38
N GLY A 172 -2.70 -6.77 7.71
CA GLY A 172 -2.22 -8.13 7.98
C GLY A 172 -0.74 -8.32 7.67
N LYS A 173 -0.29 -9.56 7.76
CA LYS A 173 1.11 -9.97 7.58
C LYS A 173 1.60 -9.73 6.16
N TYR A 174 0.74 -9.81 5.16
CA TYR A 174 1.13 -9.61 3.77
C TYR A 174 0.43 -8.42 3.14
N LEU A 175 1.13 -7.78 2.22
CA LEU A 175 0.63 -6.66 1.43
C LEU A 175 0.95 -6.92 -0.04
N ALA A 176 -0.05 -6.86 -0.90
CA ALA A 176 0.12 -6.77 -2.34
C ALA A 176 -0.28 -5.38 -2.83
N VAL A 177 0.55 -4.81 -3.70
CA VAL A 177 0.31 -3.52 -4.33
C VAL A 177 0.39 -3.71 -5.83
N TYR A 178 -0.69 -3.37 -6.53
CA TYR A 178 -0.78 -3.44 -7.98
C TYR A 178 -0.88 -2.02 -8.54
N GLU A 179 -0.05 -1.72 -9.54
CA GLU A 179 -0.04 -0.41 -10.21
C GLU A 179 -0.79 -0.47 -11.52
N THR A 180 -1.54 0.59 -11.82
CA THR A 180 -2.22 0.76 -13.10
C THR A 180 -1.93 2.14 -13.71
N ASP A 181 -1.98 2.18 -15.04
CA ASP A 181 -1.98 3.37 -15.90
C ASP A 181 -3.41 3.67 -16.45
N LYS A 182 -4.42 2.94 -15.96
CA LYS A 182 -5.83 3.08 -16.33
C LYS A 182 -6.63 3.83 -15.26
N ASP A 183 -7.94 3.94 -15.47
CA ASP A 183 -8.83 4.31 -14.37
C ASP A 183 -8.81 3.20 -13.30
N PRO A 184 -8.45 3.52 -12.04
CA PRO A 184 -8.29 2.51 -11.01
C PRO A 184 -9.61 1.90 -10.54
N ALA A 185 -10.73 2.63 -10.61
CA ALA A 185 -12.03 2.11 -10.23
C ALA A 185 -12.52 1.08 -11.27
N GLU A 186 -12.41 1.39 -12.56
CA GLU A 186 -12.74 0.45 -13.64
C GLU A 186 -11.84 -0.79 -13.61
N ALA A 187 -10.53 -0.62 -13.42
CA ALA A 187 -9.59 -1.72 -13.30
C ALA A 187 -9.92 -2.63 -12.10
N ALA A 188 -10.26 -2.05 -10.95
CA ALA A 188 -10.63 -2.82 -9.76
C ALA A 188 -11.98 -3.52 -9.91
N ALA A 189 -12.95 -2.92 -10.58
CA ALA A 189 -14.25 -3.54 -10.87
C ALA A 189 -14.10 -4.75 -11.81
N ALA A 190 -13.36 -4.59 -12.91
CA ALA A 190 -13.09 -5.68 -13.85
C ALA A 190 -12.30 -6.82 -13.21
N ASN A 191 -11.32 -6.52 -12.34
CA ASN A 191 -10.59 -7.52 -11.59
C ASN A 191 -11.48 -8.34 -10.63
N SER A 192 -12.50 -7.70 -10.03
CA SER A 192 -13.45 -8.41 -9.17
C SER A 192 -14.31 -9.41 -9.95
N VAL A 193 -14.65 -9.14 -11.21
CA VAL A 193 -15.38 -10.10 -12.06
C VAL A 193 -14.51 -11.31 -12.39
N ALA A 194 -13.24 -11.08 -12.75
CA ALA A 194 -12.31 -12.17 -13.08
C ALA A 194 -12.03 -13.11 -11.89
N ARG A 195 -12.05 -12.58 -10.66
CA ARG A 195 -11.93 -13.38 -9.44
C ARG A 195 -12.94 -14.53 -9.40
N ASP A 196 -14.20 -14.27 -9.69
CA ASP A 196 -15.26 -15.28 -9.61
C ASP A 196 -15.06 -16.41 -10.65
N GLU A 197 -14.40 -16.11 -11.76
CA GLU A 197 -13.99 -17.10 -12.76
C GLU A 197 -12.81 -17.94 -12.26
N TRP A 198 -11.79 -17.33 -11.67
CA TRP A 198 -10.65 -18.04 -11.11
C TRP A 198 -11.03 -18.95 -9.94
N GLU A 199 -11.98 -18.53 -9.10
CA GLU A 199 -12.52 -19.36 -8.02
C GLU A 199 -13.19 -20.62 -8.57
N ARG A 200 -14.07 -20.47 -9.57
CA ARG A 200 -14.70 -21.62 -10.27
C ARG A 200 -13.68 -22.50 -10.99
N ALA A 201 -12.59 -21.94 -11.47
CA ALA A 201 -11.51 -22.66 -12.14
C ALA A 201 -10.51 -23.31 -11.17
N GLY A 202 -10.70 -23.20 -9.85
CA GLY A 202 -9.78 -23.76 -8.84
C GLY A 202 -8.42 -23.05 -8.76
N ARG A 203 -8.35 -21.81 -9.25
CA ARG A 203 -7.15 -20.96 -9.21
C ARG A 203 -7.14 -20.00 -8.02
N TRP A 204 -8.18 -20.02 -7.19
CA TRP A 204 -8.29 -19.25 -5.96
C TRP A 204 -7.86 -20.08 -4.75
N SER A 205 -7.02 -19.51 -3.88
CA SER A 205 -6.60 -20.21 -2.66
C SER A 205 -7.62 -20.02 -1.54
N PRO A 206 -8.06 -21.10 -0.87
CA PRO A 206 -8.88 -20.99 0.34
C PRO A 206 -8.10 -20.45 1.55
N LEU A 207 -6.77 -20.32 1.43
CA LEU A 207 -5.91 -19.78 2.48
C LEU A 207 -5.91 -18.25 2.53
N LEU A 208 -6.47 -17.57 1.51
CA LEU A 208 -6.49 -16.11 1.46
C LEU A 208 -7.50 -15.53 2.44
N GLU A 209 -7.01 -14.83 3.45
CA GLU A 209 -7.81 -13.95 4.30
C GLU A 209 -7.52 -12.50 3.94
N ILE A 210 -8.53 -11.73 3.53
CA ILE A 210 -8.37 -10.30 3.21
C ILE A 210 -8.63 -9.48 4.47
N LYS A 211 -7.64 -8.71 4.89
CA LYS A 211 -7.77 -7.73 5.99
C LYS A 211 -8.24 -6.38 5.49
N THR A 212 -7.68 -5.91 4.38
CA THR A 212 -8.04 -4.63 3.75
C THR A 212 -7.87 -4.74 2.24
N ARG A 213 -8.83 -4.20 1.48
CA ARG A 213 -8.75 -4.04 0.02
C ARG A 213 -9.20 -2.64 -0.35
N LEU A 214 -8.29 -1.81 -0.82
CA LEU A 214 -8.55 -0.40 -1.15
C LEU A 214 -8.08 -0.08 -2.56
N VAL A 215 -8.82 0.79 -3.24
CA VAL A 215 -8.55 1.22 -4.60
C VAL A 215 -8.27 2.71 -4.57
N PHE A 216 -7.16 3.12 -5.15
CA PHE A 216 -6.64 4.46 -4.99
C PHE A 216 -6.36 5.11 -6.35
N LYS A 217 -6.70 6.38 -6.50
CA LYS A 217 -6.18 7.26 -7.57
C LYS A 217 -5.06 8.13 -7.00
N ARG A 218 -4.06 8.44 -7.82
CA ARG A 218 -2.96 9.33 -7.43
C ARG A 218 -3.46 10.77 -7.26
N LEU A 219 -2.95 11.48 -6.25
CA LEU A 219 -3.17 12.91 -6.00
C LEU A 219 -2.08 13.77 -6.64
#